data_AF-A0ABD6FNG4-F1
#
_entry.id   AF-A0ABD6FNG4-F1
#
_cell.length_a   1.000
_cell.length_b   1.000
_cell.length_c   1.000
_cell.angle_alpha   90.00
_cell.angle_beta   90.00
_cell.angle_gamma   90.00
#
_symmetry.space_group_name_H-M   'P 1'
#
loop_
_entity.id
_entity.type
_entity.pdbx_description
1 polymer ?
#
loop_
_entity_poly.entity_id
_entity_poly.type
_entity_poly.pdbx_seq_one_letter_code
_entity_poly.pdbx_strand_id
1 'polypeptide(L)'
;LEDLVTDLGPQASAATPEEAAQHADLVLVAVPLGKIDQIPPHILDGKIVMDANNYYPGRDGRIPRIDRGEVTTSRLLQEHAPGARIVKAFNNIPAADIPKDGLPAGTPDRRALPIAGDDAAAKLVVADFLNAIGFDAVDVGGLDDSWVVERDTPAYVRRANADELRALVQNVERVILS
;
A
#
# COMPACT_ATOMS: atom_id res chain seq x y z
N LEU A 1 -19.56 -9.12 -10.23
CA LEU A 1 -19.13 -8.97 -8.82
C LEU A 1 -20.19 -9.50 -7.84
N GLU A 2 -21.33 -10.01 -8.30
CA GLU A 2 -22.45 -10.43 -7.43
C GLU A 2 -22.07 -11.52 -6.42
N ASP A 3 -21.39 -12.57 -6.86
CA ASP A 3 -20.92 -13.65 -5.98
C ASP A 3 -19.98 -13.13 -4.88
N LEU A 4 -19.02 -12.27 -5.25
CA LEU A 4 -18.08 -11.67 -4.29
C LEU A 4 -18.77 -10.77 -3.28
N VAL A 5 -19.73 -9.94 -3.72
CA VAL A 5 -20.52 -9.09 -2.81
C VAL A 5 -21.31 -9.94 -1.83
N THR A 6 -21.89 -11.04 -2.30
CA THR A 6 -22.64 -11.99 -1.46
C THR A 6 -21.74 -12.61 -0.40
N ASP A 7 -20.53 -13.05 -0.77
CA ASP A 7 -19.55 -13.65 0.15
C ASP A 7 -19.06 -12.64 1.21
N LEU A 8 -18.88 -11.37 0.84
CA LEU A 8 -18.44 -10.31 1.76
C LEU A 8 -19.58 -9.81 2.69
N GLY A 9 -20.83 -10.09 2.36
CA GLY A 9 -21.99 -9.79 3.19
C GLY A 9 -22.58 -8.38 2.99
N PRO A 10 -23.55 -7.99 3.83
CA PRO A 10 -24.46 -6.87 3.55
C PRO A 10 -23.82 -5.47 3.60
N GLN A 11 -22.57 -5.37 4.06
CA GLN A 11 -21.81 -4.12 4.08
C GLN A 11 -20.96 -3.92 2.82
N ALA A 12 -20.90 -4.90 1.92
CA ALA A 12 -20.23 -4.80 0.63
C ALA A 12 -21.21 -4.41 -0.47
N SER A 13 -20.73 -3.66 -1.45
CA SER A 13 -21.44 -3.37 -2.69
C SER A 13 -20.46 -3.31 -3.85
N ALA A 14 -20.95 -3.55 -5.06
CA ALA A 14 -20.20 -3.35 -6.29
C ALA A 14 -20.55 -1.97 -6.86
N ALA A 15 -19.53 -1.24 -7.27
CA ALA A 15 -19.67 0.10 -7.83
C ALA A 15 -18.63 0.32 -8.93
N THR A 16 -18.82 1.34 -9.75
CA THR A 16 -17.76 1.86 -10.62
C THR A 16 -16.62 2.49 -9.80
N PRO A 17 -15.40 2.64 -10.34
CA PRO A 17 -14.32 3.34 -9.65
C PRO A 17 -14.72 4.75 -9.19
N GLU A 18 -15.47 5.48 -10.01
CA GLU A 18 -15.97 6.82 -9.72
C GLU A 18 -16.90 6.82 -8.51
N GLU A 19 -17.90 5.95 -8.50
CA GLU A 19 -18.86 5.81 -7.38
C GLU A 19 -18.16 5.36 -6.10
N ALA A 20 -17.25 4.38 -6.20
CA ALA A 20 -16.48 3.90 -5.05
C ALA A 20 -15.65 5.03 -4.43
N ALA A 21 -14.96 5.81 -5.26
CA ALA A 21 -14.12 6.91 -4.79
C ALA A 21 -14.94 8.06 -4.18
N GLN A 22 -16.13 8.37 -4.71
CA GLN A 22 -17.00 9.40 -4.15
C GLN A 22 -17.39 9.11 -2.70
N HIS A 23 -17.78 7.87 -2.40
CA HIS A 23 -18.28 7.47 -1.08
C HIS A 23 -17.19 7.01 -0.10
N ALA A 24 -15.96 6.80 -0.57
CA ALA A 24 -14.88 6.29 0.27
C ALA A 24 -14.20 7.39 1.11
N ASP A 25 -13.97 7.10 2.39
CA ASP A 25 -13.06 7.84 3.28
C ASP A 25 -11.60 7.42 3.07
N LEU A 26 -11.39 6.15 2.72
CA LEU A 26 -10.10 5.53 2.39
C LEU A 26 -10.24 4.75 1.07
N VAL A 27 -9.33 4.96 0.13
CA VAL A 27 -9.28 4.22 -1.14
C VAL A 27 -8.07 3.31 -1.16
N LEU A 28 -8.23 2.04 -1.53
CA LEU A 28 -7.11 1.12 -1.76
C LEU A 28 -6.88 0.97 -3.27
N VAL A 29 -5.69 1.36 -3.74
CA VAL A 29 -5.25 1.08 -5.12
C VAL A 29 -4.64 -0.32 -5.15
N ALA A 30 -5.43 -1.26 -5.69
CA ALA A 30 -5.08 -2.68 -5.85
C ALA A 30 -5.06 -3.13 -7.33
N VAL A 31 -4.76 -2.20 -8.25
CA VAL A 31 -4.52 -2.52 -9.67
C VAL A 31 -3.03 -2.73 -9.92
N PRO A 32 -2.62 -3.47 -10.98
CA PRO A 32 -1.22 -3.55 -11.38
C PRO A 32 -0.59 -2.17 -11.62
N LEU A 33 0.68 -2.00 -11.25
CA LEU A 33 1.39 -0.73 -11.41
C LEU A 33 1.39 -0.22 -12.86
N GLY A 34 1.53 -1.11 -13.85
CA GLY A 34 1.45 -0.76 -15.27
C GLY A 34 0.07 -0.33 -15.76
N LYS A 35 -0.90 -0.15 -14.85
CA LYS A 35 -2.29 0.28 -15.12
C LYS A 35 -2.72 1.47 -14.27
N ILE A 36 -1.83 2.08 -13.49
CA ILE A 36 -2.19 3.23 -12.65
C ILE A 36 -2.70 4.41 -13.48
N ASP A 37 -2.23 4.55 -14.72
CA ASP A 37 -2.64 5.57 -15.69
C ASP A 37 -4.10 5.43 -16.13
N GLN A 38 -4.71 4.25 -15.93
CA GLN A 38 -6.12 3.99 -16.23
C GLN A 38 -7.05 4.48 -15.14
N ILE A 39 -6.53 4.82 -13.95
CA ILE A 39 -7.34 5.41 -12.88
C ILE A 39 -7.53 6.89 -13.19
N PRO A 40 -8.76 7.40 -13.37
CA PRO A 40 -8.94 8.84 -13.59
C PRO A 40 -8.52 9.61 -12.33
N PRO A 41 -7.49 10.48 -12.36
CA PRO A 41 -6.87 11.00 -11.14
C PRO A 41 -7.82 11.86 -10.29
N HIS A 42 -8.74 12.58 -10.96
CA HIS A 42 -9.73 13.44 -10.31
C HIS A 42 -10.66 12.70 -9.33
N ILE A 43 -10.84 11.38 -9.47
CA ILE A 43 -11.66 10.62 -8.53
C ILE A 43 -10.96 10.46 -7.17
N LEU A 44 -9.64 10.63 -7.13
CA LEU A 44 -8.81 10.50 -5.93
C LEU A 44 -8.55 11.85 -5.25
N ASP A 45 -9.04 12.97 -5.81
CA ASP A 45 -8.78 14.30 -5.28
C ASP A 45 -9.29 14.45 -3.84
N GLY A 46 -8.41 14.93 -2.95
CA GLY A 46 -8.67 15.09 -1.52
C GLY A 46 -8.71 13.79 -0.71
N LYS A 47 -8.66 12.63 -1.37
CA LYS A 47 -8.77 11.31 -0.72
C LYS A 47 -7.44 10.89 -0.08
N ILE A 48 -7.54 10.06 0.94
CA ILE A 48 -6.41 9.27 1.44
C ILE A 48 -6.40 7.97 0.64
N VAL A 49 -5.29 7.69 -0.01
CA VAL A 49 -5.15 6.55 -0.92
C VAL A 49 -4.05 5.63 -0.41
N MET A 50 -4.42 4.41 -0.06
CA MET A 50 -3.50 3.33 0.26
C MET A 50 -2.97 2.71 -1.04
N ASP A 51 -1.65 2.74 -1.23
CA ASP A 51 -0.98 2.13 -2.38
C ASP A 51 -0.36 0.78 -2.01
N ALA A 52 -0.87 -0.30 -2.61
CA ALA A 52 -0.38 -1.66 -2.41
C ALA A 52 0.60 -2.12 -3.50
N ASN A 53 1.06 -1.23 -4.39
CA ASN A 53 1.87 -1.63 -5.53
C ASN A 53 3.26 -2.13 -5.18
N ASN A 54 3.70 -3.12 -5.95
CA ASN A 54 5.09 -3.46 -6.18
C ASN A 54 5.30 -3.52 -7.70
N TYR A 55 6.51 -3.21 -8.15
CA TYR A 55 6.87 -3.22 -9.56
C TYR A 55 7.37 -4.59 -10.02
N TYR A 56 6.77 -5.11 -11.10
CA TYR A 56 7.21 -6.32 -11.78
C TYR A 56 7.31 -6.05 -13.28
N PRO A 57 8.52 -5.94 -13.87
CA PRO A 57 8.69 -5.63 -15.29
C PRO A 57 7.90 -6.53 -16.25
N GLY A 58 7.73 -7.81 -15.89
CA GLY A 58 6.96 -8.77 -16.70
C GLY A 58 5.44 -8.57 -16.68
N ARG A 59 4.91 -7.92 -15.63
CA ARG A 59 3.47 -7.60 -15.49
C ARG A 59 3.18 -6.16 -15.93
N ASP A 60 4.05 -5.24 -15.54
CA ASP A 60 3.83 -3.80 -15.61
C ASP A 60 4.44 -3.17 -16.87
N GLY A 61 5.24 -3.93 -17.64
CA GLY A 61 6.15 -3.38 -18.63
C GLY A 61 7.36 -2.72 -17.94
N ARG A 62 8.44 -2.46 -18.69
CA ARG A 62 9.60 -1.78 -18.11
C ARG A 62 9.31 -0.30 -17.88
N ILE A 63 9.57 0.17 -16.67
CA ILE A 63 9.47 1.58 -16.25
C ILE A 63 10.88 2.07 -15.95
N PRO A 64 11.56 2.74 -16.91
CA PRO A 64 12.99 3.03 -16.79
C PRO A 64 13.37 3.91 -15.59
N ARG A 65 12.47 4.78 -15.14
CA ARG A 65 12.70 5.61 -13.94
C ARG A 65 12.75 4.77 -12.66
N ILE A 66 11.96 3.70 -12.55
CA ILE A 66 12.05 2.78 -11.42
C ILE A 66 13.30 1.91 -11.56
N ASP A 67 13.58 1.39 -12.76
CA ASP A 67 14.76 0.57 -13.03
C ASP A 67 16.05 1.29 -12.59
N ARG A 68 16.17 2.59 -12.89
CA ARG A 68 17.30 3.46 -12.50
C ARG A 68 17.26 3.97 -11.06
N GLY A 69 16.23 3.64 -10.28
CA GLY A 69 16.09 4.11 -8.91
C GLY A 69 15.73 5.59 -8.76
N GLU A 70 15.25 6.26 -9.82
CA GLU A 70 14.95 7.70 -9.83
C GLU A 70 13.58 8.03 -9.20
N VAL A 71 12.68 7.05 -9.12
CA VAL A 71 11.33 7.21 -8.59
C VAL A 71 10.89 5.93 -7.88
N THR A 72 10.02 6.02 -6.87
CA THR A 72 9.38 4.86 -6.23
C THR A 72 8.00 4.58 -6.85
N THR A 73 7.45 3.39 -6.62
CA THR A 73 6.12 3.04 -7.15
C THR A 73 5.02 3.98 -6.62
N SER A 74 5.08 4.32 -5.33
CA SER A 74 4.11 5.21 -4.71
C SER A 74 4.30 6.68 -5.12
N ARG A 75 5.54 7.10 -5.44
CA ARG A 75 5.79 8.43 -6.01
C ARG A 75 5.21 8.56 -7.43
N LEU A 76 5.23 7.50 -8.25
CA LEU A 76 4.52 7.51 -9.54
C LEU A 76 3.00 7.67 -9.39
N LEU A 77 2.40 7.03 -8.38
CA LEU A 77 0.98 7.20 -8.10
C LEU A 77 0.66 8.64 -7.66
N GLN A 78 1.53 9.24 -6.84
CA GLN A 78 1.38 10.64 -6.42
C GLN A 78 1.53 11.63 -7.59
N GLU A 79 2.45 11.37 -8.53
CA GLU A 79 2.60 12.17 -9.76
C GLU A 79 1.35 12.08 -10.65
N HIS A 80 0.75 10.89 -10.73
CA HIS A 80 -0.48 10.66 -11.49
C HIS A 80 -1.71 11.33 -10.85
N ALA A 81 -1.83 11.27 -9.52
CA ALA A 81 -2.95 11.82 -8.75
C ALA A 81 -2.46 12.88 -7.73
N PRO A 82 -2.08 14.09 -8.19
CA PRO A 82 -1.49 15.11 -7.32
C PRO A 82 -2.45 15.66 -6.25
N GLY A 83 -3.77 15.53 -6.44
CA GLY A 83 -4.77 15.92 -5.45
C GLY A 83 -4.98 14.89 -4.34
N ALA A 84 -4.42 13.68 -4.47
CA ALA A 84 -4.54 12.61 -3.48
C ALA A 84 -3.44 12.68 -2.43
N ARG A 85 -3.74 12.17 -1.23
CA ARG A 85 -2.78 11.95 -0.13
C ARG A 85 -2.39 10.47 -0.12
N ILE A 86 -1.29 10.14 -0.79
CA ILE A 86 -0.85 8.75 -0.97
C ILE A 86 -0.13 8.24 0.30
N VAL A 87 -0.48 7.02 0.72
CA VAL A 87 0.22 6.26 1.77
C VAL A 87 0.48 4.85 1.25
N LYS A 88 1.73 4.43 1.15
CA LYS A 88 2.07 3.04 0.85
C LYS A 88 1.64 2.15 2.01
N ALA A 89 0.92 1.07 1.72
CA ALA A 89 0.46 0.08 2.70
C ALA A 89 0.15 -1.25 2.01
N PHE A 90 0.12 -2.36 2.75
CA PHE A 90 -0.19 -3.72 2.27
C PHE A 90 0.76 -4.32 1.20
N ASN A 91 1.68 -3.56 0.62
CA ASN A 91 2.56 -4.05 -0.43
C ASN A 91 3.48 -5.20 0.04
N ASN A 92 3.74 -5.31 1.35
CA ASN A 92 4.67 -6.29 1.93
C ASN A 92 3.98 -7.56 2.48
N ILE A 93 2.67 -7.75 2.29
CA ILE A 93 1.91 -8.91 2.80
C ILE A 93 1.26 -9.67 1.64
N PRO A 94 1.34 -11.01 1.59
CA PRO A 94 0.53 -11.80 0.68
C PRO A 94 -0.97 -11.59 0.94
N ALA A 95 -1.75 -11.30 -0.10
CA ALA A 95 -3.18 -10.99 0.04
C ALA A 95 -3.97 -12.08 0.79
N ALA A 96 -3.58 -13.35 0.62
CA ALA A 96 -4.21 -14.49 1.29
C ALA A 96 -3.98 -14.56 2.81
N ASP A 97 -3.04 -13.79 3.35
CA ASP A 97 -2.73 -13.73 4.78
C ASP A 97 -3.49 -12.61 5.49
N ILE A 98 -3.92 -11.56 4.76
CA ILE A 98 -4.66 -10.43 5.33
C ILE A 98 -5.88 -10.87 6.15
N PRO A 99 -6.78 -11.76 5.66
CA PRO A 99 -7.94 -12.18 6.46
C PRO A 99 -7.61 -13.18 7.58
N LYS A 100 -6.36 -13.66 7.69
CA LYS A 100 -5.95 -14.72 8.64
C LYS A 100 -5.10 -14.20 9.79
N ASP A 101 -4.27 -13.21 9.52
CA ASP A 101 -3.22 -12.77 10.43
C ASP A 101 -3.66 -11.65 11.38
N GLY A 102 -4.87 -11.10 11.19
CA GLY A 102 -5.40 -10.04 12.03
C GLY A 102 -5.58 -10.48 13.48
N LEU A 103 -4.97 -9.76 14.42
CA LEU A 103 -5.06 -10.01 15.86
C LEU A 103 -5.45 -8.72 16.62
N PRO A 104 -6.11 -8.84 17.79
CA PRO A 104 -6.43 -7.69 18.63
C PRO A 104 -5.19 -6.86 18.99
N ALA A 105 -5.40 -5.57 19.21
CA ALA A 105 -4.33 -4.67 19.64
C ALA A 105 -3.69 -5.15 20.96
N GLY A 106 -2.36 -5.10 21.04
CA GLY A 106 -1.60 -5.54 22.22
C GLY A 106 -1.34 -7.05 22.30
N THR A 107 -1.81 -7.86 21.35
CA THR A 107 -1.40 -9.27 21.26
C THR A 107 0.11 -9.38 21.03
N PRO A 108 0.85 -10.21 21.80
CA PRO A 108 2.26 -10.47 21.53
C PRO A 108 2.49 -10.99 20.11
N ASP A 109 3.57 -10.57 19.46
CA ASP A 109 3.93 -10.96 18.09
C ASP A 109 2.85 -10.70 17.02
N ARG A 110 2.01 -9.70 17.27
CA ARG A 110 1.08 -9.15 16.29
C ARG A 110 1.86 -8.68 15.06
N ARG A 111 1.35 -9.07 13.88
CA ARG A 111 2.01 -8.74 12.62
C ARG A 111 1.95 -7.22 12.39
N ALA A 112 3.08 -6.65 12.01
CA ALA A 112 3.17 -5.25 11.62
C ALA A 112 3.25 -5.11 10.10
N LEU A 113 2.64 -4.04 9.58
CA LEU A 113 2.75 -3.62 8.19
C LEU A 113 3.43 -2.24 8.12
N PRO A 114 4.31 -2.00 7.15
CA PRO A 114 4.95 -0.71 6.98
C PRO A 114 3.97 0.27 6.34
N ILE A 115 4.13 1.54 6.69
CA ILE A 115 3.49 2.67 6.03
C ILE A 115 4.52 3.72 5.61
N ALA A 116 4.32 4.35 4.45
CA ALA A 116 5.18 5.44 3.97
C ALA A 116 4.34 6.49 3.25
N GLY A 117 4.61 7.77 3.46
CA GLY A 117 3.79 8.85 2.92
C GLY A 117 4.22 10.22 3.43
N ASP A 118 3.95 11.25 2.63
CA ASP A 118 4.40 12.62 2.91
C ASP A 118 3.42 13.40 3.80
N ASP A 119 2.15 13.00 3.84
CA ASP A 119 1.13 13.58 4.71
C ASP A 119 1.05 12.80 6.04
N ALA A 120 1.48 13.43 7.12
CA ALA A 120 1.49 12.82 8.45
C ALA A 120 0.08 12.48 8.97
N ALA A 121 -0.93 13.30 8.65
CA ALA A 121 -2.30 13.04 9.08
C ALA A 121 -2.90 11.85 8.33
N ALA A 122 -2.63 11.72 7.03
CA ALA A 122 -3.02 10.56 6.24
C ALA A 122 -2.37 9.28 6.76
N LYS A 123 -1.08 9.31 7.12
CA LYS A 123 -0.40 8.17 7.73
C LYS A 123 -1.05 7.73 9.05
N LEU A 124 -1.46 8.66 9.90
CA LEU A 124 -2.18 8.32 11.14
C LEU A 124 -3.51 7.63 10.87
N VAL A 125 -4.31 8.13 9.93
CA VAL A 125 -5.59 7.49 9.57
C VAL A 125 -5.36 6.07 9.04
N VAL A 126 -4.34 5.86 8.21
CA VAL A 126 -4.00 4.51 7.70
C VAL A 126 -3.50 3.61 8.83
N ALA A 127 -2.68 4.12 9.76
CA ALA A 127 -2.24 3.36 10.93
C ALA A 127 -3.42 2.94 11.82
N ASP A 128 -4.38 3.82 12.05
CA ASP A 128 -5.60 3.53 12.81
C ASP A 128 -6.47 2.48 12.11
N PHE A 129 -6.59 2.57 10.78
CA PHE A 129 -7.28 1.55 9.99
C PHE A 129 -6.61 0.18 10.11
N LEU A 130 -5.28 0.11 9.93
CA LEU A 130 -4.51 -1.12 10.09
C LEU A 130 -4.69 -1.71 11.49
N ASN A 131 -4.66 -0.87 12.52
CA ASN A 131 -4.90 -1.28 13.89
C ASN A 131 -6.32 -1.86 14.08
N ALA A 132 -7.35 -1.24 13.49
CA ALA A 132 -8.72 -1.72 13.57
C ALA A 132 -8.93 -3.09 12.91
N ILE A 133 -8.19 -3.39 11.83
CA ILE A 133 -8.29 -4.66 11.11
C ILE A 133 -7.27 -5.73 11.57
N GLY A 134 -6.48 -5.44 12.62
CA GLY A 134 -5.69 -6.47 13.29
C GLY A 134 -4.18 -6.41 13.08
N PHE A 135 -3.62 -5.32 12.54
CA PHE A 135 -2.17 -5.16 12.30
C PHE A 135 -1.58 -3.95 13.03
N ASP A 136 -0.32 -4.06 13.46
CA ASP A 136 0.45 -2.88 13.86
C ASP A 136 0.96 -2.13 12.63
N ALA A 137 1.23 -0.83 12.76
CA ALA A 137 1.83 -0.01 11.71
C ALA A 137 3.25 0.42 12.08
N VAL A 138 4.19 0.35 11.13
CA VAL A 138 5.54 0.91 11.26
C VAL A 138 5.75 1.97 10.18
N ASP A 139 5.88 3.22 10.59
CA ASP A 139 6.21 4.31 9.68
C ASP A 139 7.67 4.20 9.21
N VAL A 140 7.87 4.08 7.90
CA VAL A 140 9.19 3.96 7.26
C VAL A 140 9.61 5.23 6.53
N GLY A 141 8.87 6.33 6.66
CA GLY A 141 9.25 7.64 6.13
C GLY A 141 8.32 8.19 5.06
N GLY A 142 8.89 8.89 4.09
CA GLY A 142 8.16 9.53 2.99
C GLY A 142 7.96 8.60 1.79
N LEU A 143 7.31 9.10 0.74
CA LEU A 143 7.11 8.33 -0.49
C LEU A 143 8.43 7.98 -1.19
N ASP A 144 9.48 8.79 -1.02
CA ASP A 144 10.82 8.48 -1.57
C ASP A 144 11.55 7.39 -0.80
N ASP A 145 11.16 7.10 0.44
CA ASP A 145 11.72 6.03 1.26
C ASP A 145 10.93 4.72 1.11
N SER A 146 9.77 4.77 0.44
CA SER A 146 8.81 3.66 0.37
C SER A 146 9.35 2.39 -0.30
N TRP A 147 10.45 2.49 -1.04
CA TRP A 147 11.10 1.36 -1.71
C TRP A 147 11.73 0.37 -0.73
N VAL A 148 12.03 0.75 0.51
CA VAL A 148 12.69 -0.13 1.51
C VAL A 148 11.83 -1.33 1.92
N VAL A 149 10.56 -1.34 1.52
CA VAL A 149 9.59 -2.41 1.77
C VAL A 149 9.03 -3.02 0.48
N GLU A 150 9.57 -2.64 -0.68
CA GLU A 150 9.20 -3.20 -1.98
C GLU A 150 9.93 -4.51 -2.26
N ARG A 151 9.61 -5.13 -3.40
CA ARG A 151 10.25 -6.35 -3.89
C ARG A 151 11.78 -6.29 -3.76
N ASP A 152 12.36 -7.46 -3.50
CA ASP A 152 13.82 -7.68 -3.42
C ASP A 152 14.49 -7.00 -2.20
N THR A 153 13.69 -6.51 -1.25
CA THR A 153 14.15 -6.04 0.08
C THR A 153 13.87 -7.06 1.19
N PRO A 154 14.55 -6.98 2.35
CA PRO A 154 14.33 -7.92 3.47
C PRO A 154 12.92 -7.91 4.06
N ALA A 155 12.20 -6.78 3.96
CA ALA A 155 10.85 -6.62 4.50
C ALA A 155 9.75 -7.17 3.57
N TYR A 156 10.07 -7.43 2.30
CA TYR A 156 9.11 -7.89 1.31
C TYR A 156 8.58 -9.29 1.65
N VAL A 157 7.24 -9.43 1.70
CA VAL A 157 6.48 -10.66 2.02
C VAL A 157 6.87 -11.36 3.33
N ARG A 158 7.67 -10.70 4.18
CA ARG A 158 8.11 -11.26 5.45
C ARG A 158 7.07 -10.97 6.53
N ARG A 159 6.60 -12.02 7.20
CA ARG A 159 5.84 -11.89 8.45
C ARG A 159 6.79 -11.41 9.54
N ALA A 160 6.47 -10.29 10.16
CA ALA A 160 7.28 -9.67 11.22
C ALA A 160 6.36 -8.94 12.21
N ASN A 161 6.73 -8.88 13.48
CA ASN A 161 6.17 -7.93 14.44
C ASN A 161 6.79 -6.52 14.24
N ALA A 162 6.38 -5.53 15.02
CA ALA A 162 6.84 -4.14 14.82
C ALA A 162 8.35 -3.96 15.00
N ASP A 163 8.97 -4.62 15.97
CA ASP A 163 10.41 -4.50 16.24
C ASP A 163 11.23 -5.20 15.18
N GLU A 164 10.80 -6.39 14.76
CA GLU A 164 11.40 -7.13 13.64
C GLU A 164 11.29 -6.31 12.34
N LEU A 165 10.14 -5.71 12.06
CA LEU A 165 9.94 -4.90 10.86
C LEU A 165 10.85 -3.67 10.87
N ARG A 166 11.01 -2.98 12.00
CA ARG A 166 11.97 -1.88 12.15
C ARG A 166 13.40 -2.32 11.88
N ALA A 167 13.79 -3.51 12.33
CA ALA A 167 15.11 -4.05 12.05
C ALA A 167 15.31 -4.39 10.56
N LEU A 168 14.26 -4.87 9.88
CA LEU A 168 14.33 -5.25 8.46
C LEU A 168 14.49 -4.09 7.50
N VAL A 169 14.02 -2.90 7.88
CA VAL A 169 14.11 -1.70 7.04
C VAL A 169 15.34 -0.84 7.32
N GLN A 170 16.19 -1.26 8.27
CA GLN A 170 17.46 -0.60 8.55
C GLN A 170 18.56 -1.08 7.59
N ASN A 171 19.37 -0.13 7.11
CA ASN A 171 20.54 -0.39 6.27
C ASN A 171 20.23 -1.20 4.99
N VAL A 172 19.03 -1.03 4.43
CA VAL A 172 18.65 -1.65 3.15
C VAL A 172 19.35 -0.91 2.02
N GLU A 173 19.95 -1.64 1.09
CA GLU A 173 20.50 -1.08 -0.14
C GLU A 173 19.48 -1.18 -1.26
N ARG A 174 19.31 -0.11 -2.02
CA ARG A 174 18.38 -0.10 -3.16
C ARG A 174 18.99 -0.87 -4.33
N VAL A 175 18.33 -1.93 -4.75
CA VAL A 175 18.70 -2.66 -5.97
C VAL A 175 18.27 -1.85 -7.18
N ILE A 176 19.22 -1.51 -8.05
CA ILE A 176 18.99 -0.80 -9.32
C ILE A 176 19.07 -1.84 -10.45
N LEU A 177 18.03 -1.91 -11.28
CA LEU A 177 17.98 -2.82 -12.42
C LEU A 177 18.68 -2.15 -13.60
N SER A 178 19.84 -2.67 -13.99
CA SER A 178 20.57 -2.23 -15.19
C SER A 178 20.07 -2.90 -16.48
#